data_AF-A0A954QSB3-F1
#
_entry.id   AF-A0A954QSB3-F1
#
_cell.length_a   1.000
_cell.length_b   1.000
_cell.length_c   1.000
_cell.angle_alpha   90.00
_cell.angle_beta   90.00
_cell.angle_gamma   90.00
#
_symmetry.space_group_name_H-M   'P 1'
#
loop_
_entity.id
_entity.type
_entity.pdbx_description
1 polymer ?
#
loop_
_entity_poly.entity_id
_entity_poly.type
_entity_poly.pdbx_seq_one_letter_code
_entity_poly.pdbx_strand_id
1 'polypeptide(L)'
;LSDLRSTQNNFMSVWLNYYANRIRLARDTGMMQLDDGGFWIDVPVGMTEELPAEEEPIPPPLPKEWVEQAFDGESVPEPLLLTDPPMPPIDGVEASPAE
;
A
#
# COMPACT_ATOMS: atom_id res chain seq x y z
N LEU A 1 16.36 -10.59 -40.71
CA LEU A 1 17.39 -10.49 -39.63
C LEU A 1 17.31 -9.17 -38.87
N SER A 2 17.08 -8.03 -39.55
CA SER A 2 16.90 -6.71 -38.90
C SER A 2 15.70 -6.66 -37.96
N ASP A 3 14.53 -7.14 -38.41
CA ASP A 3 13.28 -7.01 -37.63
C ASP A 3 13.32 -7.81 -36.32
N LEU A 4 13.84 -9.04 -36.36
CA LEU A 4 13.99 -9.86 -35.16
C LEU A 4 14.91 -9.21 -34.13
N ARG A 5 16.02 -8.59 -34.56
CA ARG A 5 16.92 -7.85 -33.67
C ARG A 5 16.22 -6.61 -33.09
N SER A 6 15.43 -5.91 -33.91
CA SER A 6 14.65 -4.75 -33.48
C SER A 6 13.62 -5.15 -32.40
N THR A 7 12.87 -6.24 -32.62
CA THR A 7 11.91 -6.77 -31.65
C THR A 7 12.58 -7.20 -30.35
N GLN A 8 13.74 -7.87 -30.43
CA GLN A 8 14.50 -8.26 -29.23
C GLN A 8 14.96 -7.04 -28.43
N ASN A 9 15.54 -6.04 -29.10
CA ASN A 9 15.99 -4.82 -28.43
C ASN A 9 14.83 -4.04 -27.80
N ASN A 10 13.69 -3.98 -28.49
CA ASN A 10 12.48 -3.35 -27.95
C ASN A 10 12.00 -4.10 -26.69
N PHE A 11 11.84 -5.42 -26.78
CA PHE A 11 11.42 -6.23 -25.64
C PHE A 11 12.33 -6.06 -24.43
N MET A 12 13.65 -6.11 -24.63
CA MET A 12 14.62 -5.90 -23.55
C MET A 12 14.49 -4.52 -22.92
N SER A 13 14.25 -3.48 -23.72
CA SER A 13 14.08 -2.11 -23.22
C SER A 13 12.83 -1.98 -22.36
N VAL A 14 11.71 -2.55 -22.81
CA VAL A 14 10.44 -2.58 -22.06
C VAL A 14 10.60 -3.37 -20.76
N TRP A 15 11.24 -4.54 -20.81
CA TRP A 15 11.49 -5.39 -19.65
C TRP A 15 12.34 -4.69 -18.59
N LEU A 16 13.45 -4.06 -19.00
CA LEU A 16 14.32 -3.32 -18.09
C LEU A 16 13.61 -2.11 -17.48
N ASN A 17 12.80 -1.40 -18.26
CA ASN A 17 12.03 -0.27 -17.73
C ASN A 17 11.00 -0.73 -16.69
N TYR A 18 10.27 -1.79 -17.01
CA TYR A 18 9.33 -2.42 -16.08
C TYR A 18 10.02 -2.81 -14.77
N TYR A 19 11.17 -3.50 -14.88
CA TYR A 19 11.92 -3.97 -13.72
C TYR A 19 12.46 -2.81 -12.86
N ALA A 20 12.97 -1.76 -13.48
CA ALA A 20 13.43 -0.56 -12.78
C ALA A 20 12.28 0.14 -12.04
N ASN A 21 11.09 0.22 -12.65
CA ASN A 21 9.92 0.81 -11.99
C ASN A 21 9.45 -0.05 -10.82
N ARG A 22 9.52 -1.38 -10.94
CA ARG A 22 9.16 -2.31 -9.86
C ARG A 22 10.09 -2.19 -8.65
N ILE A 23 11.41 -2.11 -8.88
CA ILE A 23 12.39 -1.86 -7.82
C ILE A 23 12.12 -0.53 -7.12
N ARG A 24 11.82 0.53 -7.89
CA ARG A 24 11.50 1.85 -7.32
C ARG A 24 10.24 1.79 -6.47
N LEU A 25 9.18 1.17 -6.97
CA LEU A 25 7.94 0.99 -6.20
C LEU A 25 8.20 0.26 -4.87
N ALA A 26 8.92 -0.85 -4.91
CA ALA A 26 9.27 -1.60 -3.69
C ALA A 26 10.07 -0.74 -2.69
N ARG A 27 11.00 0.08 -3.19
CA ARG A 27 11.78 1.01 -2.36
C ARG A 27 10.91 2.10 -1.75
N ASP A 28 10.12 2.78 -2.59
CA ASP A 28 9.39 3.99 -2.21
C ASP A 28 8.22 3.65 -1.27
N THR A 29 7.63 2.47 -1.40
CA THR A 29 6.61 1.96 -0.47
C THR A 29 7.21 1.30 0.78
N GLY A 30 8.54 1.12 0.85
CA GLY A 30 9.22 0.45 1.96
C GLY A 30 9.04 -1.07 2.01
N MET A 31 8.52 -1.68 0.95
CA MET A 31 8.35 -3.14 0.82
C MET A 31 9.63 -3.86 0.39
N MET A 32 10.71 -3.13 0.08
CA MET A 32 11.96 -3.69 -0.41
C MET A 32 12.61 -4.60 0.63
N GLN A 33 12.70 -5.89 0.30
CA GLN A 33 13.46 -6.88 1.05
C GLN A 33 14.74 -7.23 0.31
N LEU A 34 15.83 -7.37 1.07
CA LEU A 34 17.12 -7.81 0.55
C LEU A 34 17.46 -9.17 1.16
N ASP A 35 18.09 -10.04 0.37
CA ASP A 35 18.69 -11.25 0.90
C ASP A 35 20.01 -10.96 1.65
N ASP A 36 20.63 -12.00 2.22
CA ASP A 36 21.90 -11.88 2.93
C ASP A 36 23.06 -11.38 2.04
N GLY A 37 22.92 -11.50 0.71
CA GLY A 37 23.86 -10.99 -0.28
C GLY A 37 23.60 -9.54 -0.70
N GLY A 38 22.53 -8.92 -0.20
CA GLY A 38 22.11 -7.57 -0.58
C GLY A 38 21.37 -7.49 -1.91
N PHE A 39 20.91 -8.62 -2.46
CA PHE A 39 20.09 -8.65 -3.67
C PHE A 39 18.61 -8.47 -3.33
N TRP A 40 17.90 -7.76 -4.19
CA TRP A 40 16.47 -7.54 -4.02
C TRP A 40 15.68 -8.84 -4.21
N ILE A 41 14.83 -9.15 -3.23
CA ILE A 41 13.86 -10.24 -3.27
C ILE A 41 12.56 -9.71 -3.89
N ASP A 42 12.22 -10.18 -5.09
CA ASP A 42 11.01 -9.76 -5.79
C ASP A 42 9.75 -10.47 -5.25
N VAL A 43 9.18 -9.90 -4.19
CA VAL A 43 7.92 -10.35 -3.59
C VAL A 43 6.72 -9.71 -4.32
N PRO A 44 5.73 -10.49 -4.79
CA PRO A 44 4.51 -9.94 -5.36
C PRO A 44 3.71 -9.12 -4.33
N VAL A 45 3.23 -7.95 -4.75
CA VAL A 45 2.34 -7.13 -3.93
C VAL A 45 1.07 -7.94 -3.61
N GLY A 46 0.78 -8.12 -2.33
CA GLY A 46 -0.38 -8.87 -1.84
C GLY A 46 -0.15 -10.35 -1.55
N MET A 47 1.07 -10.87 -1.75
CA MET A 47 1.47 -12.20 -1.26
C MET A 47 2.25 -12.15 0.06
N THR A 48 2.40 -10.97 0.66
CA THR A 48 2.81 -10.89 2.06
C THR A 48 1.73 -11.62 2.84
N GLU A 49 2.07 -12.78 3.40
CA GLU A 49 1.25 -13.39 4.46
C GLU A 49 0.92 -12.26 5.41
N GLU A 50 -0.38 -12.02 5.69
CA GLU A 50 -0.76 -11.13 6.78
C GLU A 50 0.09 -11.58 7.95
N LEU A 51 1.11 -10.78 8.30
CA LEU A 51 1.89 -11.06 9.48
C LEU A 51 0.82 -11.18 10.56
N PRO A 52 0.75 -12.33 11.27
CA PRO A 52 -0.19 -12.44 12.37
C PRO A 52 0.05 -11.18 13.17
N ALA A 53 -1.00 -10.37 13.36
CA ALA A 53 -0.86 -9.08 14.02
C ALA A 53 -0.14 -9.37 15.33
N GLU A 54 1.18 -9.18 15.34
CA GLU A 54 1.94 -9.32 16.55
C GLU A 54 1.25 -8.29 17.43
N GLU A 55 0.81 -8.72 18.62
CA GLU A 55 0.29 -7.80 19.62
C GLU A 55 1.46 -6.92 20.05
N GLU A 56 1.96 -6.09 19.14
CA GLU A 56 2.90 -5.06 19.42
C GLU A 56 2.18 -4.15 20.40
N PRO A 57 2.77 -3.92 21.58
CA PRO A 57 2.15 -3.08 22.57
C PRO A 57 1.89 -1.74 21.90
N ILE A 58 0.63 -1.28 21.96
CA ILE A 58 0.26 0.04 21.49
C ILE A 58 1.28 1.05 22.01
N PRO A 59 1.77 1.96 21.17
CA PRO A 59 2.73 2.95 21.62
C PRO A 59 2.15 3.70 22.82
N PRO A 60 2.99 4.09 23.79
CA PRO A 60 2.51 4.87 24.93
C PRO A 60 1.79 6.11 24.44
N PRO A 61 0.71 6.52 25.11
CA PRO A 61 -0.05 7.69 24.70
C PRO A 61 0.87 8.92 24.68
N LEU A 62 0.80 9.69 23.60
CA LEU A 62 1.56 10.93 23.49
C LEU A 62 1.15 11.89 24.62
N PRO A 63 2.11 12.60 25.24
CA PRO A 63 1.81 13.66 26.20
C PRO A 63 0.86 14.70 25.58
N LYS A 64 -0.22 15.04 26.29
CA LYS A 64 -1.23 16.00 25.80
C LYS A 64 -0.61 17.34 25.44
N GLU A 65 0.34 17.82 26.24
CA GLU A 65 1.05 19.08 26.02
C GLU A 65 1.77 19.12 24.66
N TRP A 66 2.32 17.98 24.20
CA TRP A 66 2.99 17.90 22.90
C TRP A 66 2.01 17.93 21.74
N VAL A 67 0.85 17.28 21.90
CA VAL A 67 -0.24 17.31 20.92
C VAL A 67 -0.79 18.73 20.82
N GLU A 68 -1.09 19.37 21.95
CA GLU A 68 -1.59 20.74 22.00
C GLU A 68 -0.62 21.73 21.35
N GLN A 69 0.68 21.61 21.63
CA GLN A 69 1.71 22.46 21.05
C GLN A 69 1.95 22.20 19.54
N ALA A 70 1.83 20.96 19.08
CA ALA A 70 2.00 20.63 17.67
C ALA A 70 0.81 21.08 16.81
N PHE A 71 -0.39 21.13 17.40
CA PHE A 71 -1.65 21.46 16.73
C PHE A 71 -2.22 22.81 17.21
N ASP A 72 -1.37 23.73 17.70
CA ASP A 72 -1.69 25.07 18.26
C ASP A 72 -2.82 25.79 17.48
N GLY A 73 -4.07 25.53 17.88
CA GLY A 73 -5.28 26.17 17.33
C GLY A 73 -5.83 25.62 16.01
N GLU A 74 -5.18 24.65 15.36
CA GLU A 74 -5.73 24.00 14.17
C GLU A 74 -6.59 22.81 14.63
N SER A 75 -7.91 23.01 14.71
CA SER A 75 -8.83 21.88 14.79
C SER A 75 -8.52 20.94 13.63
N VAL A 76 -8.37 19.64 13.89
CA VAL A 76 -8.37 18.63 12.82
C VAL A 76 -9.57 18.97 11.92
N PRO A 77 -9.37 19.33 10.64
CA PRO A 77 -10.50 19.68 9.81
C PRO A 77 -11.43 18.46 9.81
N GLU A 78 -12.73 18.71 9.92
CA GLU A 78 -13.76 17.67 9.99
C GLU A 78 -13.73 16.59 8.90
N PRO A 79 -13.10 16.71 7.70
CA PRO A 79 -13.14 15.62 6.74
C PRO A 79 -12.14 14.48 7.04
N LEU A 80 -11.37 14.53 8.13
CA LEU A 80 -10.50 13.40 8.54
C LEU A 80 -11.14 12.45 9.56
N LEU A 81 -12.34 12.76 10.07
CA LEU A 81 -13.18 11.71 10.63
C LEU A 81 -13.54 10.81 9.46
N LEU A 82 -12.96 9.60 9.43
CA LEU A 82 -13.41 8.50 8.59
C LEU A 82 -14.87 8.21 9.02
N THR A 83 -15.81 9.04 8.58
CA THR A 83 -17.18 8.63 8.48
C THR A 83 -17.14 7.54 7.43
N ASP A 84 -17.35 6.29 7.87
CA ASP A 84 -17.61 5.23 6.92
C ASP A 84 -18.61 5.79 5.91
N PRO A 85 -18.28 5.83 4.61
CA PRO A 85 -19.22 6.32 3.62
C PRO A 85 -20.51 5.53 3.84
N PRO A 86 -21.69 6.18 3.87
CA PRO A 86 -22.94 5.44 4.02
C PRO A 86 -22.93 4.35 2.96
N MET A 87 -23.01 3.10 3.42
CA MET A 87 -23.04 1.93 2.54
C MET A 87 -24.07 2.23 1.45
N PRO A 88 -23.70 2.19 0.15
CA PRO A 88 -24.68 2.40 -0.89
C PRO A 88 -25.81 1.37 -0.68
N PRO A 89 -27.08 1.74 -0.91
CA PRO A 89 -28.14 0.74 -0.88
C PRO A 89 -27.71 -0.39 -1.82
N ILE A 90 -27.63 -1.61 -1.28
CA ILE A 90 -27.40 -2.80 -2.08
C ILE A 90 -28.68 -2.98 -2.89
N ASP A 91 -28.72 -2.41 -4.09
CA ASP A 91 -29.79 -2.67 -5.06
C ASP A 91 -29.76 -4.19 -5.34
N GLY A 92 -30.77 -4.88 -4.82
CA GLY A 92 -31.00 -6.30 -5.11
C GLY A 92 -30.99 -7.27 -3.92
N VAL A 93 -30.82 -6.82 -2.68
CA VAL A 93 -31.32 -7.63 -1.54
C VAL A 93 -32.80 -7.32 -1.40
N GLU A 94 -33.62 -8.05 -2.17
CA GLU A 94 -34.99 -8.33 -1.73
C GLU A 94 -34.87 -8.85 -0.31
N ALA A 95 -35.33 -8.06 0.65
CA ALA A 95 -35.64 -8.58 1.98
C ALA A 95 -36.71 -9.64 1.77
N SER A 96 -36.26 -10.90 1.64
CA SER A 96 -37.12 -12.06 1.78
C SER A 96 -37.84 -11.89 3.12
N PRO A 97 -39.18 -11.77 3.14
CA PRO A 97 -39.88 -11.76 4.41
C PRO A 97 -39.70 -13.14 5.02
N ALA A 98 -39.09 -13.16 6.20
CA ALA A 98 -39.26 -14.27 7.10
C ALA A 98 -40.73 -14.27 7.56
N GLU A 99 -41.35 -15.45 7.42
CA GLU A 99 -42.67 -15.89 7.93
C GLU A 99 -43.94 -15.51 7.15
#